data_AF-X1PWG3-F1
#
_entry.id   AF-X1PWG3-F1
#
_cell.length_a   1.000
_cell.length_b   1.000
_cell.length_c   1.000
_cell.angle_alpha   90.00
_cell.angle_beta   90.00
_cell.angle_gamma   90.00
#
_symmetry.space_group_name_H-M   'P 1'
#
loop_
_entity.id
_entity.type
_entity.pdbx_description
1 polymer ?
#
loop_
_entity_poly.entity_id
_entity_poly.type
_entity_poly.pdbx_seq_one_letter_code
_entity_poly.pdbx_strand_id
1 'polypeptide(L)'
;AKNLYGNWNKIVEYDWNVNYYFLTYSFVLLIVGSILIALGWNLILRMLGGRLAHKRALKIYFITDLAKYVPGKVWTMVGKVYLCAKEGIPIARTSASVVILPLMQVVSGTLMFLVSLPFWTKTSGFMNNLYP
;
A
#
# COMPACT_ATOMS: atom_id res chain seq x y z
N ALA A 1 7.68 -23.79 5.51
CA ALA A 1 7.69 -24.78 4.41
C ALA A 1 7.08 -26.13 4.82
N LYS A 2 7.57 -26.82 5.86
CA LYS A 2 7.09 -28.16 6.30
C LYS A 2 5.57 -28.24 6.59
N ASN A 3 4.98 -27.19 7.17
CA ASN A 3 3.53 -27.12 7.45
C ASN A 3 2.65 -26.96 6.20
N LEU A 4 3.14 -26.36 5.12
CA LEU A 4 2.38 -26.21 3.87
C LEU A 4 2.33 -27.53 3.10
N TYR A 5 3.44 -28.28 3.12
CA TYR A 5 3.52 -29.58 2.46
C TYR A 5 2.68 -30.64 3.18
N GLY A 6 2.68 -30.66 4.52
CA GLY A 6 1.91 -31.62 5.31
C GLY A 6 0.40 -31.33 5.40
N ASN A 7 -0.02 -30.08 5.26
CA ASN A 7 -1.43 -29.69 5.29
C ASN A 7 -1.99 -29.35 3.90
N TRP A 8 -1.25 -29.65 2.81
CA TRP A 8 -1.66 -29.36 1.44
C TRP A 8 -3.03 -29.98 1.11
N ASN A 9 -3.27 -31.22 1.56
CA ASN A 9 -4.54 -31.91 1.36
C ASN A 9 -5.72 -31.19 2.06
N LYS A 10 -5.50 -30.55 3.23
CA LYS A 10 -6.55 -29.81 3.94
C LYS A 10 -6.96 -28.51 3.27
N ILE A 11 -6.08 -27.93 2.44
CA ILE A 11 -6.37 -26.70 1.67
C ILE A 11 -7.13 -27.05 0.38
N VAL A 12 -6.83 -28.21 -0.20
CA VAL A 12 -7.48 -28.71 -1.43
C VAL A 12 -8.88 -29.25 -1.15
N GLU A 13 -9.11 -29.88 0.01
CA GLU A 13 -10.44 -30.33 0.47
C GLU A 13 -11.32 -29.21 1.03
N TYR A 14 -10.84 -27.97 1.09
CA TYR A 14 -11.65 -26.85 1.58
C TYR A 14 -12.64 -26.40 0.50
N ASP A 15 -13.94 -26.50 0.78
CA ASP A 15 -15.00 -25.99 -0.09
C ASP A 15 -14.93 -24.46 -0.15
N TRP A 16 -14.33 -23.93 -1.22
CA TRP A 16 -14.15 -22.51 -1.47
C TRP A 16 -15.50 -21.80 -1.73
N ASN A 17 -16.21 -21.43 -0.67
CA ASN A 17 -17.42 -20.61 -0.76
C ASN A 17 -17.05 -19.12 -0.78
N VAL A 18 -16.42 -18.68 -1.87
CA VAL A 18 -15.99 -17.28 -2.02
C VAL A 18 -17.19 -16.40 -2.35
N ASN A 19 -17.54 -15.50 -1.44
CA ASN A 19 -18.58 -14.53 -1.70
C ASN A 19 -18.08 -13.45 -2.67
N TYR A 20 -18.54 -13.52 -3.92
CA TYR A 20 -18.17 -12.60 -4.99
C TYR A 20 -18.47 -11.13 -4.69
N TYR A 21 -19.47 -10.82 -3.85
CA TYR A 21 -19.77 -9.44 -3.47
C TYR A 21 -18.64 -8.83 -2.64
N PHE A 22 -18.15 -9.54 -1.61
CA PHE A 22 -17.02 -9.07 -0.83
C PHE A 22 -15.72 -9.04 -1.64
N LEU A 23 -15.55 -9.99 -2.57
CA LEU A 23 -14.38 -10.02 -3.45
C LEU A 23 -14.34 -8.79 -4.37
N THR A 24 -15.45 -8.46 -5.03
CA THR A 24 -15.53 -7.29 -5.92
C THR A 24 -15.39 -5.99 -5.12
N TYR A 25 -16.04 -5.90 -3.97
CA TYR A 25 -15.95 -4.70 -3.11
C TYR A 25 -14.53 -4.44 -2.61
N SER A 26 -13.85 -5.46 -2.10
CA SER A 26 -12.45 -5.35 -1.65
C SER A 26 -11.50 -5.00 -2.80
N PHE A 27 -11.73 -5.56 -3.99
CA PHE A 27 -10.95 -5.24 -5.19
C PHE A 27 -11.11 -3.77 -5.61
N VAL A 28 -12.34 -3.25 -5.62
CA VAL A 28 -12.61 -1.84 -5.92
C VAL A 28 -11.95 -0.93 -4.89
N LEU A 29 -12.09 -1.24 -3.60
CA LEU A 29 -11.43 -0.49 -2.52
C LEU A 29 -9.91 -0.45 -2.68
N LEU A 30 -9.29 -1.57 -3.08
CA LEU A 30 -7.86 -1.65 -3.32
C LEU A 30 -7.43 -0.74 -4.48
N ILE A 31 -8.18 -0.74 -5.60
CA ILE A 31 -7.92 0.15 -6.74
C ILE A 31 -8.04 1.61 -6.32
N VAL A 32 -9.14 1.97 -5.66
CA VAL A 32 -9.39 3.35 -5.21
C VAL A 32 -8.30 3.81 -4.25
N GLY A 33 -7.96 2.99 -3.26
CA GLY A 33 -6.87 3.27 -2.32
C GLY A 33 -5.52 3.48 -3.03
N SER A 34 -5.22 2.63 -4.02
CA SER A 34 -3.97 2.76 -4.80
C SER A 34 -3.91 4.05 -5.61
N ILE A 35 -5.03 4.47 -6.22
CA ILE A 35 -5.14 5.74 -6.94
C ILE A 35 -4.96 6.92 -5.96
N LEU A 36 -5.60 6.87 -4.79
CA LEU A 36 -5.48 7.92 -3.78
C LEU A 36 -4.04 8.09 -3.30
N ILE A 37 -3.31 6.99 -3.05
CA ILE A 37 -1.90 7.05 -2.65
C ILE A 37 -1.04 7.67 -3.77
N ALA A 38 -1.26 7.28 -5.02
CA ALA A 38 -0.54 7.84 -6.16
C ALA A 38 -0.80 9.35 -6.33
N LEU A 39 -2.05 9.79 -6.12
CA LEU A 39 -2.41 11.21 -6.14
C LEU A 39 -1.82 11.97 -4.93
N GLY A 40 -1.79 11.36 -3.74
CA GLY A 40 -1.13 11.91 -2.55
C GLY A 40 0.36 12.14 -2.79
N TRP A 41 1.05 11.18 -3.41
CA TRP A 41 2.43 11.37 -3.84
C TRP A 41 2.58 12.50 -4.86
N ASN A 42 1.67 12.59 -5.84
CA ASN A 42 1.71 13.68 -6.82
C ASN A 42 1.52 15.05 -6.18
N LEU A 43 0.67 15.15 -5.14
CA LEU A 43 0.47 16.37 -4.38
C LEU A 43 1.75 16.78 -3.65
N ILE A 44 2.40 15.83 -2.96
CA ILE A 44 3.70 16.05 -2.29
C ILE A 44 4.74 16.56 -3.30
N LEU A 45 4.85 15.90 -4.46
CA LEU A 45 5.78 16.30 -5.51
C LEU A 45 5.51 17.73 -6.03
N ARG A 46 4.23 18.11 -6.16
CA ARG A 46 3.82 19.47 -6.52
C ARG A 46 4.14 20.50 -5.45
N MET A 47 3.95 20.16 -4.17
CA MET A 47 4.35 21.01 -3.05
C MET A 47 5.86 21.26 -3.01
N LEU A 48 6.66 20.28 -3.43
CA LEU A 48 8.12 20.40 -3.61
C LEU A 48 8.52 21.17 -4.90
N GLY A 49 7.54 21.70 -5.65
CA GLY A 49 7.77 22.47 -6.88
C GLY A 49 7.92 21.61 -8.15
N GLY A 50 7.61 20.32 -8.10
CA GLY A 50 7.57 19.45 -9.27
C GLY A 50 6.20 19.51 -9.97
N ARG A 51 6.14 20.08 -11.18
CA ARG A 51 4.90 20.14 -11.96
C ARG A 51 4.71 18.87 -12.77
N LEU A 52 3.82 17.97 -12.31
CA LEU A 52 3.49 16.74 -13.02
C LEU A 52 1.97 16.55 -13.11
N ALA A 53 1.48 16.27 -14.32
CA ALA A 53 0.06 15.96 -14.56
C ALA A 53 -0.36 14.68 -13.83
N HIS A 54 -1.58 14.66 -13.28
CA HIS A 54 -2.08 13.53 -12.47
C HIS A 54 -2.02 12.20 -13.22
N LYS A 55 -2.37 12.17 -14.51
CA LYS A 55 -2.31 10.96 -15.35
C LYS A 55 -0.88 10.41 -15.46
N ARG A 56 0.12 11.27 -15.64
CA ARG A 56 1.53 10.86 -15.69
C ARG A 56 2.02 10.37 -14.34
N ALA A 57 1.63 11.04 -13.26
CA ALA A 57 1.99 10.63 -11.91
C ALA A 57 1.42 9.25 -11.56
N LEU A 58 0.15 8.98 -11.90
CA LEU A 58 -0.46 7.66 -11.75
C LEU A 58 0.31 6.59 -12.53
N LYS A 59 0.61 6.85 -13.81
CA LYS A 59 1.38 5.92 -14.65
C LYS A 59 2.76 5.61 -14.05
N ILE A 60 3.50 6.64 -13.64
CA ILE A 60 4.81 6.47 -13.00
C ILE A 60 4.67 5.68 -11.70
N TYR A 61 3.68 6.03 -10.87
CA TYR A 61 3.45 5.35 -9.60
C TYR A 61 3.19 3.86 -9.80
N PHE A 62 2.25 3.47 -10.65
CA PHE A 62 1.92 2.05 -10.87
C PHE A 62 3.07 1.26 -11.50
N ILE A 63 3.78 1.83 -12.49
CA ILE A 63 4.95 1.16 -13.11
C ILE A 63 6.03 0.91 -12.05
N THR A 64 6.30 1.91 -11.21
CA THR A 64 7.36 1.80 -10.20
C THR A 64 6.94 0.96 -9.01
N ASP A 65 5.64 0.93 -8.67
CA ASP A 65 5.10 0.11 -7.59
C ASP A 65 5.20 -1.39 -7.90
N LEU A 66 5.20 -1.80 -9.18
CA LEU A 66 5.52 -3.18 -9.57
C LEU A 66 6.97 -3.57 -9.25
N ALA A 67 7.89 -2.60 -9.24
CA ALA A 67 9.30 -2.87 -8.93
C ALA A 67 9.53 -3.25 -7.46
N LYS A 68 8.53 -3.06 -6.57
CA LYS A 68 8.63 -3.48 -5.16
C LYS A 68 8.67 -5.01 -5.00
N TYR A 69 8.17 -5.73 -6.00
CA TYR A 69 8.18 -7.19 -6.03
C TYR A 69 9.53 -7.76 -6.48
N VAL A 70 10.43 -6.90 -6.96
CA VAL A 70 11.81 -7.27 -7.32
C VAL A 70 12.69 -7.19 -6.07
N PRO A 71 13.56 -8.19 -5.83
CA PRO A 71 14.51 -8.14 -4.71
C PRO A 71 15.40 -6.88 -4.85
N GLY A 72 15.35 -6.03 -3.82
CA GLY A 72 16.19 -4.83 -3.74
C GLY A 72 15.58 -3.60 -3.09
N LYS A 73 14.25 -3.41 -3.05
CA LYS A 73 13.51 -2.21 -2.54
C LYS A 73 13.93 -0.83 -3.12
N VAL A 74 15.13 -0.68 -3.66
CA VAL A 74 15.68 0.56 -4.24
C VAL A 74 15.12 0.81 -5.64
N TRP A 75 14.63 -0.22 -6.33
CA TRP A 75 14.10 -0.12 -7.70
C TRP A 75 12.88 0.78 -7.84
N THR A 76 11.99 0.80 -6.85
CA THR A 76 10.84 1.73 -6.82
C THR A 76 11.30 3.18 -6.79
N MET A 77 12.30 3.49 -5.96
CA MET A 77 12.88 4.82 -5.84
C MET A 77 13.62 5.22 -7.11
N VAL A 78 14.50 4.36 -7.62
CA VAL A 78 15.26 4.60 -8.87
C VAL A 78 14.32 4.80 -10.05
N GLY A 79 13.29 3.96 -10.18
CA GLY A 79 12.30 4.07 -11.24
C GLY A 79 11.54 5.40 -11.18
N LYS A 80 11.14 5.86 -9.98
CA LYS A 80 10.47 7.17 -9.82
C LYS A 80 11.42 8.32 -10.15
N VAL A 81 12.65 8.29 -9.66
CA VAL A 81 13.68 9.30 -9.96
C VAL A 81 13.96 9.37 -11.46
N TYR A 82 14.17 8.23 -12.11
CA TYR A 82 14.43 8.16 -13.55
C TYR A 82 13.26 8.67 -14.39
N LEU A 83 12.04 8.23 -14.09
CA LEU A 83 10.86 8.65 -14.85
C LEU A 83 10.49 10.12 -14.60
N CYS A 84 10.67 10.63 -13.38
CA CYS A 84 10.47 12.05 -13.09
C CYS A 84 11.58 12.93 -13.70
N ALA A 85 12.82 12.45 -13.77
CA ALA A 85 13.89 13.15 -14.46
C ALA A 85 13.61 13.30 -15.96
N LYS A 86 13.01 12.28 -16.61
CA LYS A 86 12.52 12.38 -18.00
C LYS A 86 11.44 13.44 -18.21
N GLU A 87 10.69 13.76 -17.16
CA GLU A 87 9.67 14.80 -17.14
C GLU A 87 10.26 16.18 -16.73
N GLY A 88 11.59 16.29 -16.62
CA GLY A 88 12.30 17.52 -16.27
C GLY A 88 12.29 17.88 -14.78
N ILE A 89 11.89 16.95 -13.91
CA ILE A 89 11.82 17.20 -12.47
C ILE A 89 13.18 16.91 -11.83
N PRO A 90 13.75 17.85 -11.03
CA PRO A 90 15.01 17.64 -10.35
C PRO A 90 15.01 16.38 -9.47
N ILE A 91 16.13 15.65 -9.49
CA ILE A 91 16.34 14.42 -8.71
C ILE A 91 16.12 14.67 -7.22
N ALA A 92 16.66 15.76 -6.68
CA ALA A 92 16.54 16.11 -5.27
C ALA A 92 15.07 16.29 -4.81
N ARG A 93 14.21 16.85 -5.67
CA ARG A 93 12.77 17.01 -5.36
C ARG A 93 12.05 15.68 -5.43
N THR A 94 12.41 14.84 -6.41
CA THR A 94 11.81 13.52 -6.56
C THR A 94 12.20 12.61 -5.40
N SER A 95 13.48 12.55 -5.02
CA SER A 95 13.95 11.73 -3.91
C SER A 95 13.30 12.16 -2.58
N ALA A 96 13.22 13.47 -2.31
CA ALA A 96 12.50 13.99 -1.15
C ALA A 96 11.04 13.54 -1.14
N SER A 97 10.33 13.66 -2.27
CA SER A 97 8.92 13.24 -2.36
C SER A 97 8.71 11.74 -2.10
N VAL A 98 9.67 10.91 -2.53
CA VAL A 98 9.61 9.44 -2.37
C VAL A 98 9.84 9.04 -0.92
N VAL A 99 10.59 9.83 -0.14
CA VAL A 99 10.82 9.60 1.29
C VAL A 99 9.70 10.18 2.16
N ILE A 100 9.17 11.35 1.82
CA ILE A 100 8.13 12.03 2.61
C ILE A 100 6.84 11.22 2.66
N LEU A 101 6.41 10.64 1.54
CA LEU A 101 5.17 9.86 1.49
C LEU A 101 5.14 8.67 2.49
N PRO A 102 6.11 7.75 2.50
CA PRO A 102 6.10 6.63 3.44
C PRO A 102 6.24 7.11 4.90
N LEU A 103 6.95 8.21 5.17
CA LEU A 103 6.96 8.80 6.52
C LEU A 103 5.56 9.24 6.96
N MET A 104 4.81 9.92 6.09
CA MET A 104 3.42 10.27 6.36
C MET A 104 2.54 9.03 6.57
N GLN A 105 2.76 7.96 5.81
CA GLN A 105 2.03 6.70 5.99
C GLN A 105 2.33 6.06 7.35
N VAL A 106 3.59 6.05 7.78
CA VAL A 106 3.98 5.54 9.10
C VAL A 106 3.33 6.37 10.20
N VAL A 107 3.37 7.70 10.12
CA VAL A 107 2.71 8.58 11.10
C VAL A 107 1.20 8.33 11.15
N SER A 108 0.56 8.25 9.98
CA SER A 108 -0.88 7.96 9.89
C SER A 108 -1.23 6.60 10.47
N GLY A 109 -0.42 5.57 10.21
CA GLY A 109 -0.61 4.22 10.73
C GLY A 109 -0.45 4.17 12.25
N THR A 110 0.57 4.86 12.78
CA THR A 110 0.79 4.99 14.23
C THR A 110 -0.37 5.71 14.91
N LEU A 111 -0.87 6.80 14.33
CA LEU A 111 -2.04 7.51 14.87
C LEU A 111 -3.30 6.63 14.85
N MET A 112 -3.58 5.94 13.74
CA MET A 112 -4.69 4.99 13.62
C MET A 112 -4.59 3.89 14.67
N PHE A 113 -3.39 3.34 14.88
CA PHE A 113 -3.15 2.34 15.91
C PHE A 113 -3.44 2.88 17.31
N LEU A 114 -2.91 4.06 17.66
CA LEU A 114 -3.15 4.71 18.96
C LEU A 114 -4.64 5.00 19.21
N VAL A 115 -5.37 5.44 18.18
CA VAL A 115 -6.81 5.68 18.26
C VAL A 115 -7.59 4.37 18.39
N SER A 116 -7.08 3.26 17.85
CA SER A 116 -7.72 1.94 17.97
C SER A 116 -7.51 1.27 19.34
N LEU A 117 -6.43 1.59 20.06
CA LEU A 117 -6.08 0.98 21.37
C LEU A 117 -7.25 0.97 22.39
N PRO A 118 -8.02 2.06 22.58
CA PRO A 118 -9.15 2.07 23.50
C PRO A 118 -10.31 1.15 23.09
N PHE A 119 -10.40 0.76 21.82
CA PHE A 119 -11.41 -0.19 21.35
C PHE A 119 -11.00 -1.65 21.60
N TRP A 120 -9.69 -1.93 21.68
CA TRP A 120 -9.16 -3.27 21.91
C TRP A 120 -9.42 -3.77 23.33
N THR A 121 -9.43 -2.88 24.32
CA THR A 121 -9.76 -3.27 25.71
C THR A 121 -11.21 -3.75 25.84
N LYS A 122 -12.13 -3.27 24.99
CA LYS A 122 -13.51 -3.82 24.89
C LYS A 122 -13.58 -5.18 24.19
N THR A 123 -12.54 -5.58 23.46
CA THR A 123 -12.45 -6.89 22.79
C THR A 123 -12.15 -8.04 23.76
N SER A 124 -11.65 -7.75 24.97
CA SER A 124 -11.44 -8.79 26.00
C SER A 124 -12.74 -9.54 26.36
N GLY A 125 -13.87 -8.83 26.43
CA GLY A 125 -15.19 -9.44 26.62
C GLY A 125 -15.69 -10.26 25.42
N PHE A 126 -15.23 -9.96 24.20
CA PHE A 126 -15.57 -10.70 22.97
C PHE A 126 -14.79 -12.01 22.87
N MET A 127 -13.49 -12.01 23.21
CA MET A 127 -12.67 -13.24 23.20
C MET A 127 -13.13 -14.27 24.24
N ASN A 128 -13.50 -13.83 25.45
CA ASN A 128 -14.03 -14.70 26.51
C ASN A 128 -15.37 -15.37 26.15
N ASN A 129 -16.10 -14.85 25.16
CA ASN A 129 -17.39 -15.39 24.73
C ASN A 129 -17.26 -16.30 23.48
N LEU A 130 -16.10 -16.26 22.81
CA LEU A 130 -15.80 -17.06 21.60
C LEU A 130 -15.02 -18.34 21.91
N TYR A 131 -14.35 -18.40 23.06
CA TYR A 131 -13.75 -19.60 23.63
C TYR A 131 -14.21 -19.70 25.09
N PRO A 132 -15.37 -20.35 25.37
CA PRO A 132 -15.75 -20.67 26.74
C PRO A 132 -14.75 -21.63 27.40
#